data_AF-A0A2H0E0D2-F1
#
_entry.id   AF-A0A2H0E0D2-F1
#
_cell.length_a   1.000
_cell.length_b   1.000
_cell.length_c   1.000
_cell.angle_alpha   90.00
_cell.angle_beta   90.00
_cell.angle_gamma   90.00
#
_symmetry.space_group_name_H-M   'P 1'
#
loop_
_entity.id
_entity.type
_entity.pdbx_description
1 polymer ?
#
loop_
_entity_poly.entity_id
_entity_poly.type
_entity_poly.pdbx_seq_one_letter_code
_entity_poly.pdbx_strand_id
1 'polypeptide(L)'
;MMIKTSERIKQYLLKNRQASGSELADYLGITDRAVRKQLAALLGKNQITKKGRPPKVFYQLATAFIPGVSISLSPKQTEIINANYLIITPGGEKMAGVNGFAYWCVKTNQPLEKTAKDYVLALAKYQRYRRQGLISGMSKLKHTFDRVYLDKLYYLDFYSLERFGKTKLGQLLLYAKQSQDKSLIGELVGGIKKPVKQLIIKHKIASVGFIPPTVKRQVQLMKELQKKLQLNLRLMALTKIKTTVIVPQKTLTKLADRIENAKQTIVVAETGRHDNVLLIDDAVGSGATLNETAAQIRAKKLVKGKIIGLAITGSFKGFEVISEV
;
A
#
# COMPACT_ATOMS: atom_id res chain seq x y z
N MET A 1 7.85 -34.41 -39.43
CA MET A 1 8.48 -33.46 -38.48
C MET A 1 7.89 -33.68 -37.10
N MET A 2 8.68 -34.05 -36.08
CA MET A 2 8.16 -34.20 -34.70
C MET A 2 7.70 -32.84 -34.17
N ILE A 3 6.44 -32.75 -33.72
CA ILE A 3 5.93 -31.55 -33.05
C ILE A 3 6.66 -31.41 -31.71
N LYS A 4 7.30 -30.25 -31.49
CA LYS A 4 8.00 -29.93 -30.24
C LYS A 4 7.02 -29.95 -29.06
N THR A 5 7.46 -30.43 -27.89
CA THR A 5 6.68 -30.47 -26.65
C THR A 5 6.06 -29.11 -26.29
N SER A 6 6.77 -28.01 -26.56
CA SER A 6 6.29 -26.64 -26.34
C SER A 6 5.05 -26.30 -27.18
N GLU A 7 4.95 -26.81 -28.41
CA GLU A 7 3.78 -26.58 -29.27
C GLU A 7 2.60 -27.47 -28.85
N ARG A 8 2.86 -28.70 -28.42
CA ARG A 8 1.82 -29.56 -27.84
C ARG A 8 1.18 -28.93 -26.59
N ILE A 9 1.98 -28.29 -25.74
CA ILE A 9 1.48 -27.53 -24.58
C ILE A 9 0.57 -26.39 -25.05
N LYS A 10 0.99 -25.59 -26.04
CA LYS A 10 0.16 -24.47 -26.53
C LYS A 10 -1.14 -24.95 -27.16
N GLN A 11 -1.12 -26.03 -27.94
CA GLN A 11 -2.32 -26.63 -28.52
C GLN A 11 -3.28 -27.11 -27.43
N TYR A 12 -2.76 -27.75 -26.38
CA TYR A 12 -3.57 -28.17 -25.24
C TYR A 12 -4.21 -26.98 -24.53
N LEU A 13 -3.44 -25.93 -24.28
CA LEU A 13 -3.94 -24.70 -23.65
C LEU A 13 -4.92 -23.94 -24.54
N LEU A 14 -4.75 -23.97 -25.86
CA LEU A 14 -5.70 -23.40 -26.82
C LEU A 14 -7.07 -24.11 -26.73
N LYS A 15 -7.05 -25.44 -26.69
CA LYS A 15 -8.27 -26.27 -26.63
C LYS A 15 -8.97 -26.17 -25.26
N ASN A 16 -8.20 -26.26 -24.18
CA ASN A 16 -8.75 -26.39 -22.82
C ASN A 16 -8.80 -25.06 -22.04
N ARG A 17 -8.35 -23.96 -22.66
CA ARG A 17 -8.18 -22.61 -22.09
C ARG A 17 -7.15 -22.51 -20.96
N GLN A 18 -7.12 -23.46 -20.03
CA GLN A 18 -6.16 -23.53 -18.93
C GLN A 18 -5.81 -24.99 -18.59
N ALA A 19 -4.65 -25.22 -17.97
CA ALA A 19 -4.23 -26.52 -17.46
C ALA A 19 -3.23 -26.38 -16.31
N SER A 20 -3.23 -27.32 -15.37
CA SER A 20 -2.23 -27.48 -14.33
C SER A 20 -0.97 -28.17 -14.84
N GLY A 21 0.10 -28.13 -14.03
CA GLY A 21 1.35 -28.83 -14.38
C GLY A 21 1.15 -30.35 -14.49
N SER A 22 0.31 -30.93 -13.62
CA SER A 22 0.00 -32.37 -13.62
C SER A 22 -0.85 -32.76 -14.83
N GLU A 23 -1.89 -31.99 -15.16
CA GLU A 23 -2.72 -32.25 -16.36
C GLU A 23 -1.88 -32.23 -17.65
N LEU A 24 -0.88 -31.34 -17.72
CA LEU A 24 0.07 -31.30 -18.84
C LEU A 24 1.05 -32.47 -18.82
N ALA A 25 1.48 -32.95 -17.65
CA ALA A 25 2.34 -34.13 -17.51
C ALA A 25 1.62 -35.39 -18.00
N ASP A 26 0.38 -35.56 -17.56
CA ASP A 26 -0.49 -36.66 -17.94
C ASP A 26 -0.77 -36.64 -19.45
N TYR A 27 -1.12 -35.48 -20.01
CA TYR A 27 -1.38 -35.34 -21.45
C TYR A 27 -0.15 -35.58 -22.33
N LEU A 28 1.03 -35.15 -21.88
CA LEU A 28 2.27 -35.28 -22.67
C LEU A 28 2.93 -36.65 -22.49
N GLY A 29 2.58 -37.40 -21.45
CA GLY A 29 3.24 -38.65 -21.07
C GLY A 29 4.68 -38.43 -20.61
N ILE A 30 4.98 -37.29 -19.97
CA ILE A 30 6.33 -36.95 -19.49
C ILE A 30 6.31 -36.54 -18.02
N THR A 31 7.46 -36.61 -17.36
CA THR A 31 7.58 -36.27 -15.94
C THR A 31 7.23 -34.81 -15.65
N ASP A 32 6.69 -34.55 -14.46
CA ASP A 32 6.43 -33.18 -13.95
C ASP A 32 7.65 -32.26 -14.08
N ARG A 33 8.86 -32.79 -13.86
CA ARG A 33 10.10 -32.03 -13.97
C ARG A 33 10.36 -31.58 -15.42
N ALA A 34 10.09 -32.44 -16.39
CA ALA A 34 10.22 -32.11 -17.81
C ALA A 34 9.18 -31.06 -18.23
N VAL A 35 7.92 -31.20 -17.79
CA VAL A 35 6.87 -30.20 -18.01
C VAL A 35 7.26 -28.85 -17.41
N ARG A 36 7.72 -28.81 -16.15
CA ARG A 36 8.15 -27.57 -15.49
C ARG A 36 9.27 -26.85 -16.24
N LYS A 37 10.22 -27.59 -16.83
CA LYS A 37 11.29 -27.00 -17.67
C LYS A 37 10.73 -26.33 -18.92
N GLN A 38 9.77 -26.98 -19.60
CA GLN A 38 9.11 -26.40 -20.78
C GLN A 38 8.24 -25.19 -20.42
N LEU A 39 7.48 -25.28 -19.34
CA LEU A 39 6.67 -24.18 -18.83
C LEU A 39 7.53 -22.99 -18.43
N ALA A 40 8.67 -23.19 -17.77
CA ALA A 40 9.61 -22.11 -17.45
C ALA A 40 10.13 -21.41 -18.72
N ALA A 41 10.45 -22.16 -19.78
CA ALA A 41 10.87 -21.60 -21.06
C ALA A 41 9.75 -20.82 -21.77
N LEU A 42 8.52 -21.35 -21.76
CA LEU A 42 7.34 -20.69 -22.34
C LEU A 42 6.93 -19.43 -21.57
N LEU A 43 7.00 -19.45 -20.24
CA LEU A 43 6.80 -18.29 -19.38
C LEU A 43 7.87 -17.23 -19.63
N GLY A 44 9.14 -17.61 -19.73
CA GLY A 44 10.24 -16.68 -20.03
C GLY A 44 10.11 -16.00 -21.39
N LYS A 45 9.38 -16.61 -22.33
CA LYS A 45 9.07 -16.06 -23.66
C LYS A 45 7.70 -15.35 -23.73
N ASN A 46 7.00 -15.17 -22.61
CA ASN A 46 5.65 -14.58 -22.57
C ASN A 46 4.62 -15.27 -23.47
N GLN A 47 4.79 -16.56 -23.77
CA GLN A 47 3.86 -17.31 -24.64
C GLN A 47 2.68 -17.90 -23.86
N ILE A 48 2.87 -18.09 -22.55
CA ILE A 48 1.84 -18.55 -21.61
C ILE A 48 1.90 -17.67 -20.37
N THR A 49 0.81 -17.60 -19.62
CA THR A 49 0.77 -16.99 -18.29
C THR A 49 0.42 -18.03 -17.23
N LYS A 50 0.72 -17.71 -15.96
CA LYS A 50 0.51 -18.59 -14.81
C LYS A 50 -0.45 -17.91 -13.83
N LYS A 51 -1.47 -18.64 -13.38
CA LYS A 51 -2.42 -18.23 -12.33
C LYS A 51 -2.29 -19.12 -11.11
N GLY A 52 -2.32 -18.51 -9.92
CA GLY A 52 -2.22 -19.20 -8.63
C GLY A 52 -0.78 -19.39 -8.12
N ARG A 53 -0.68 -19.92 -6.90
CA ARG A 53 0.59 -20.22 -6.21
C ARG A 53 0.63 -21.71 -5.87
N PRO A 54 1.81 -22.36 -5.86
CA PRO A 54 1.92 -23.75 -5.43
C PRO A 54 1.18 -24.01 -4.11
N PRO A 55 0.47 -25.14 -3.99
CA PRO A 55 0.40 -26.26 -4.95
C PRO A 55 -0.61 -26.07 -6.10
N LYS A 56 -1.50 -25.07 -6.05
CA LYS A 56 -2.57 -24.88 -7.05
C LYS A 56 -2.16 -23.84 -8.08
N VAL A 57 -1.64 -24.34 -9.20
CA VAL A 57 -1.13 -23.51 -10.31
C VAL A 57 -1.75 -23.95 -11.62
N PHE A 58 -2.29 -22.99 -12.37
CA PHE A 58 -2.79 -23.18 -13.73
C PHE A 58 -2.01 -22.32 -14.71
N TYR A 59 -1.86 -22.82 -15.93
CA TYR A 59 -1.24 -22.15 -17.06
C TYR A 59 -2.30 -21.93 -18.11
N GLN A 60 -2.19 -20.83 -18.85
CA GLN A 60 -3.07 -20.52 -19.97
C GLN A 60 -2.23 -19.87 -21.06
N LEU A 61 -2.72 -19.88 -22.31
CA LEU A 61 -2.06 -19.08 -23.35
C LEU A 61 -2.03 -17.62 -22.90
N ALA A 62 -0.92 -16.94 -23.20
CA ALA A 62 -0.89 -15.51 -23.02
C ALA A 62 -1.96 -14.92 -23.94
N THR A 63 -3.08 -14.47 -23.36
CA THR A 63 -3.89 -13.46 -24.03
C THR A 63 -2.95 -12.33 -24.33
N ALA A 64 -2.88 -11.91 -25.60
CA ALA A 64 -2.02 -10.82 -26.02
C ALA A 64 -2.22 -9.66 -25.05
N PHE A 65 -1.26 -9.46 -24.14
CA PHE A 65 -1.09 -8.19 -23.48
C PHE A 65 -0.79 -7.25 -24.62
N ILE A 66 -1.76 -6.45 -25.06
CA ILE A 66 -1.73 -5.64 -26.29
C ILE A 66 -0.29 -5.14 -26.54
N PRO A 67 0.52 -5.85 -27.34
CA PRO A 67 1.83 -5.39 -27.73
C PRO A 67 1.55 -4.68 -29.05
N GLY A 68 1.13 -3.42 -28.91
CA GLY A 68 0.61 -2.64 -30.04
C GLY A 68 0.42 -1.17 -29.72
N VAL A 69 0.45 -0.77 -28.45
CA VAL A 69 0.69 0.64 -28.14
C VAL A 69 2.18 0.87 -28.37
N SER A 70 2.53 1.46 -29.52
CA SER A 70 3.78 2.19 -29.68
C SER A 70 3.93 3.11 -28.48
N ILE A 71 4.80 2.75 -27.53
CA ILE A 71 5.07 3.55 -26.34
C ILE A 71 5.97 4.70 -26.81
N SER A 72 5.38 5.69 -27.45
CA SER A 72 6.04 6.93 -27.82
C SER A 72 5.97 7.91 -26.65
N LEU A 73 6.61 7.55 -25.54
CA LEU A 73 6.77 8.43 -24.37
C LEU A 73 8.18 9.01 -24.37
N SER A 74 8.31 10.28 -24.02
CA SER A 74 9.63 10.89 -23.85
C SER A 74 10.43 10.16 -22.75
N PRO A 75 11.77 10.12 -22.83
CA PRO A 75 12.61 9.47 -21.81
C PRO A 75 12.30 9.93 -20.38
N LYS A 76 12.06 11.24 -20.21
CA LYS A 76 11.69 11.85 -18.92
C LYS A 76 10.36 11.34 -18.39
N GLN A 77 9.33 11.21 -19.24
CA GLN A 77 8.04 10.65 -18.80
C GLN A 77 8.18 9.19 -18.40
N THR A 78 8.91 8.41 -19.20
CA THR A 78 9.18 6.99 -18.94
C THR A 78 9.87 6.80 -17.59
N GLU A 79 10.92 7.58 -17.29
CA GLU A 79 11.63 7.53 -16.01
C GLU A 79 10.70 7.84 -14.83
N ILE A 80 9.94 8.95 -14.92
CA ILE A 80 9.04 9.38 -13.84
C ILE A 80 7.95 8.33 -13.59
N ILE A 81 7.34 7.79 -14.64
CA ILE A 81 6.29 6.78 -14.53
C ILE A 81 6.87 5.48 -13.95
N ASN A 82 8.03 5.02 -14.43
CA ASN A 82 8.71 3.82 -13.92
C ASN A 82 9.01 3.92 -12.42
N ALA A 83 9.43 5.08 -11.95
CA ALA A 83 9.70 5.29 -10.54
C ALA A 83 8.43 5.31 -9.67
N ASN A 84 7.35 5.93 -10.15
CA ASN A 84 6.23 6.37 -9.31
C ASN A 84 4.91 5.64 -9.53
N TYR A 85 4.74 4.89 -10.63
CA TYR A 85 3.47 4.22 -10.92
C TYR A 85 3.49 2.74 -10.54
N LEU A 86 2.39 2.30 -9.94
CA LEU A 86 2.14 0.90 -9.60
C LEU A 86 0.64 0.67 -9.67
N ILE A 87 0.24 -0.46 -10.24
CA ILE A 87 -1.11 -0.98 -10.13
C ILE A 87 -1.05 -2.45 -9.75
N ILE A 88 -1.96 -2.88 -8.90
CA ILE A 88 -2.26 -4.29 -8.71
C ILE A 88 -3.57 -4.55 -9.44
N THR A 89 -3.54 -5.44 -10.43
CA THR A 89 -4.70 -5.72 -11.28
C THR A 89 -5.79 -6.45 -10.48
N PRO A 90 -7.04 -6.49 -10.95
CA PRO A 90 -8.08 -7.33 -10.33
C PRO A 90 -7.70 -8.82 -10.25
N GLY A 91 -6.81 -9.28 -11.13
CA GLY A 91 -6.25 -10.64 -11.09
C GLY A 91 -5.16 -10.85 -10.03
N GLY A 92 -4.78 -9.81 -9.28
CA GLY A 92 -3.72 -9.85 -8.28
C GLY A 92 -2.31 -9.69 -8.84
N GLU A 93 -2.16 -9.29 -10.10
CA GLU A 93 -0.85 -9.10 -10.72
C GLU A 93 -0.31 -7.71 -10.39
N LYS A 94 0.95 -7.64 -9.94
CA LYS A 94 1.63 -6.37 -9.65
C LYS A 94 2.31 -5.85 -10.92
N MET A 95 1.81 -4.76 -11.48
CA MET A 95 2.38 -4.10 -12.66
C MET A 95 2.92 -2.72 -12.29
N ALA A 96 4.24 -2.55 -12.41
CA ALA A 96 4.92 -1.29 -12.12
C ALA A 96 5.21 -0.50 -13.41
N GLY A 97 5.42 0.80 -13.24
CA GLY A 97 5.94 1.67 -14.29
C GLY A 97 5.04 1.80 -15.51
N VAL A 98 5.67 2.00 -16.67
CA VAL A 98 4.94 2.26 -17.92
C VAL A 98 4.01 1.11 -18.29
N ASN A 99 4.40 -0.14 -18.03
CA ASN A 99 3.53 -1.30 -18.30
C ASN A 99 2.23 -1.24 -17.50
N GLY A 100 2.33 -0.95 -16.19
CA GLY A 100 1.15 -0.78 -15.33
C GLY A 100 0.32 0.44 -15.73
N PHE A 101 0.98 1.52 -16.12
CA PHE A 101 0.33 2.76 -16.55
C PHE A 101 -0.44 2.58 -17.87
N ALA A 102 0.16 1.91 -18.84
CA ALA A 102 -0.46 1.58 -20.12
C ALA A 102 -1.65 0.65 -19.92
N TYR A 103 -1.51 -0.38 -19.07
CA TYR A 103 -2.64 -1.24 -18.68
C TYR A 103 -3.81 -0.42 -18.13
N TRP A 104 -3.53 0.51 -17.22
CA TRP A 104 -4.57 1.37 -16.65
C TRP A 104 -5.21 2.30 -17.69
N CYS A 105 -4.41 2.89 -18.58
CA CYS A 105 -4.91 3.74 -19.67
C CYS A 105 -5.86 2.99 -20.60
N VAL A 106 -5.47 1.78 -21.05
CA VAL A 106 -6.33 0.93 -21.87
C VAL A 106 -7.62 0.58 -21.13
N LYS A 107 -7.52 0.18 -19.86
CA LYS A 107 -8.68 -0.18 -19.04
C LYS A 107 -9.66 0.98 -18.82
N THR A 108 -9.15 2.20 -18.79
CA THR A 108 -9.95 3.42 -18.56
C THR A 108 -10.28 4.18 -19.83
N ASN A 109 -9.98 3.59 -21.00
CA ASN A 109 -10.17 4.19 -22.32
C ASN A 109 -9.51 5.59 -22.44
N GLN A 110 -8.29 5.72 -21.92
CA GLN A 110 -7.52 6.97 -21.93
C GLN A 110 -6.34 6.90 -22.92
N PRO A 111 -6.07 7.98 -23.68
CA PRO A 111 -4.94 8.02 -24.61
C PRO A 111 -3.60 8.07 -23.86
N LEU A 112 -2.70 7.11 -24.09
CA LEU A 112 -1.46 6.93 -23.31
C LEU A 112 -0.59 8.19 -23.23
N GLU A 113 -0.25 8.80 -24.37
CA GLU A 113 0.70 9.93 -24.41
C GLU A 113 0.20 11.18 -23.69
N LYS A 114 -1.06 11.58 -23.97
CA LYS A 114 -1.71 12.71 -23.29
C LYS A 114 -1.83 12.44 -21.79
N THR A 115 -2.24 11.23 -21.44
CA THR A 115 -2.44 10.83 -20.05
C THR A 115 -1.12 10.78 -19.29
N ALA A 116 -0.02 10.36 -19.93
CA ALA A 116 1.33 10.41 -19.35
C ALA A 116 1.79 11.84 -19.08
N LYS A 117 1.53 12.79 -19.99
CA LYS A 117 1.81 14.22 -19.76
C LYS A 117 1.04 14.73 -18.54
N ASP A 118 -0.26 14.47 -18.50
CA ASP A 118 -1.13 14.89 -17.39
C ASP A 118 -0.71 14.25 -16.05
N TYR A 119 -0.27 12.99 -16.06
CA TYR A 119 0.22 12.29 -14.88
C TYR A 119 1.49 12.94 -14.32
N VAL A 120 2.46 13.25 -15.19
CA VAL A 120 3.70 13.93 -14.77
C VAL A 120 3.40 15.31 -14.18
N LEU A 121 2.49 16.08 -14.80
CA LEU A 121 2.07 17.39 -14.29
C LEU A 121 1.37 17.27 -12.94
N ALA A 122 0.45 16.30 -12.80
CA ALA A 122 -0.21 16.03 -11.54
C ALA A 122 0.82 15.68 -10.46
N LEU A 123 1.71 14.71 -10.72
CA LEU A 123 2.73 14.31 -9.76
C LEU A 123 3.62 15.48 -9.32
N ALA A 124 4.04 16.34 -10.26
CA ALA A 124 4.82 17.54 -9.95
C ALA A 124 4.05 18.52 -9.04
N LYS A 125 2.74 18.71 -9.27
CA LYS A 125 1.88 19.52 -8.39
C LYS A 125 1.88 18.98 -6.95
N TYR A 126 1.74 17.66 -6.76
CA TYR A 126 1.74 17.07 -5.42
C TYR A 126 3.13 17.03 -4.77
N GLN A 127 4.20 16.88 -5.55
CA GLN A 127 5.57 16.90 -5.05
C GLN A 127 5.95 18.24 -4.40
N ARG A 128 5.34 19.37 -4.80
CA ARG A 128 5.54 20.68 -4.17
C ARG A 128 5.19 20.71 -2.68
N TYR A 129 4.28 19.83 -2.23
CA TYR A 129 3.93 19.71 -0.81
C TYR A 129 4.93 18.87 -0.01
N ARG A 130 5.81 18.13 -0.70
CA ARG A 130 6.80 17.26 -0.08
C ARG A 130 8.09 18.03 0.15
N ARG A 131 8.44 18.25 1.42
CA ARG A 131 9.71 18.88 1.83
C ARG A 131 10.55 17.83 2.57
N GLN A 132 11.77 17.59 2.10
CA GLN A 132 12.68 16.57 2.66
C GLN A 132 12.02 15.18 2.79
N GLY A 133 11.23 14.78 1.80
CA GLY A 133 10.57 13.47 1.79
C GLY A 133 9.28 13.38 2.62
N LEU A 134 8.81 14.48 3.23
CA LEU A 134 7.62 14.50 4.10
C LEU A 134 6.61 15.56 3.66
N ILE A 135 5.33 15.27 3.82
CA ILE A 135 4.22 16.20 3.60
C ILE A 135 3.69 16.62 4.98
N SER A 136 3.46 17.92 5.20
CA SER A 136 2.86 18.36 6.47
C SER A 136 1.33 18.21 6.45
N GLY A 137 0.80 17.49 7.43
CA GLY A 137 -0.65 17.36 7.65
C GLY A 137 -1.25 18.40 8.61
N MET A 138 -0.45 19.35 9.10
CA MET A 138 -0.88 20.26 10.17
C MET A 138 -1.97 21.25 9.75
N SER A 139 -1.90 21.80 8.53
CA SER A 139 -2.95 22.71 8.04
C SER A 139 -4.31 22.02 8.06
N LYS A 140 -4.38 20.80 7.52
CA LYS A 140 -5.59 20.00 7.53
C LYS A 140 -6.11 19.75 8.95
N LEU A 141 -5.22 19.37 9.86
CA LEU A 141 -5.61 19.07 11.24
C LEU A 141 -6.21 20.31 11.94
N LYS A 142 -5.60 21.49 11.76
CA LYS A 142 -6.09 22.76 12.31
C LYS A 142 -7.41 23.23 11.70
N HIS A 143 -7.68 22.91 10.43
CA HIS A 143 -8.98 23.18 9.82
C HIS A 143 -10.06 22.16 10.20
N THR A 144 -9.66 20.97 10.70
CA THR A 144 -10.60 19.88 11.02
C THR A 144 -11.05 19.92 12.48
N PHE A 145 -10.19 20.36 13.40
CA PHE A 145 -10.46 20.32 14.84
C PHE A 145 -10.26 21.69 15.47
N ASP A 146 -11.19 22.08 16.35
CA ASP A 146 -11.06 23.29 17.17
C ASP A 146 -9.82 23.24 18.06
N ARG A 147 -9.51 22.04 18.58
CA ARG A 147 -8.34 21.78 19.41
C ARG A 147 -7.47 20.66 18.85
N VAL A 148 -6.22 21.01 18.60
CA VAL A 148 -5.19 20.10 18.11
C VAL A 148 -4.20 19.79 19.24
N TYR A 149 -3.99 18.51 19.50
CA TYR A 149 -3.09 18.02 20.57
C TYR A 149 -1.74 17.50 20.07
N LEU A 150 -1.60 17.35 18.74
CA LEU A 150 -0.34 17.03 18.08
C LEU A 150 0.48 18.29 17.82
N ASP A 151 1.79 18.22 18.07
CA ASP A 151 2.70 19.32 17.74
C ASP A 151 2.99 19.36 16.24
N LYS A 152 3.10 18.18 15.62
CA LYS A 152 3.35 18.01 14.19
C LYS A 152 2.64 16.78 13.65
N LEU A 153 2.27 16.82 12.38
CA LEU A 153 1.74 15.69 11.63
C LEU A 153 2.42 15.63 10.27
N TYR A 154 2.91 14.45 9.92
CA TYR A 154 3.57 14.17 8.65
C TYR A 154 2.94 13.00 7.90
N TYR A 155 2.95 13.07 6.58
CA TYR A 155 2.66 11.96 5.68
C TYR A 155 3.90 11.63 4.83
N LEU A 156 4.11 10.35 4.52
CA LEU A 156 5.16 9.95 3.59
C LEU A 156 4.71 10.15 2.13
N ASP A 157 3.44 9.89 1.86
CA ASP A 157 2.83 10.12 0.54
C ASP A 157 1.37 10.54 0.66
N PHE A 158 0.81 11.03 -0.44
CA PHE A 158 -0.63 11.08 -0.59
C PHE A 158 -1.17 9.68 -0.84
N TYR A 159 -2.38 9.43 -0.39
CA TYR A 159 -3.06 8.17 -0.61
C TYR A 159 -3.47 7.98 -2.08
N SER A 160 -3.92 9.05 -2.72
CA SER A 160 -4.43 9.08 -4.09
C SER A 160 -4.02 10.38 -4.81
N LEU A 161 -4.16 10.36 -6.12
CA LEU A 161 -4.13 11.49 -7.04
C LEU A 161 -5.51 11.54 -7.72
N GLU A 162 -6.17 12.70 -7.68
CA GLU A 162 -7.60 12.88 -8.01
C GLU A 162 -8.08 12.17 -9.30
N ARG A 163 -7.25 12.12 -10.35
CA ARG A 163 -7.58 11.44 -11.63
C ARG A 163 -6.90 10.08 -11.82
N PHE A 164 -5.78 9.84 -11.16
CA PHE A 164 -4.92 8.67 -11.42
C PHE A 164 -5.08 7.56 -10.39
N GLY A 165 -5.98 7.75 -9.42
CA GLY A 165 -6.21 6.81 -8.35
C GLY A 165 -5.06 6.79 -7.36
N LYS A 166 -4.82 5.65 -6.74
CA LYS A 166 -3.84 5.52 -5.65
C LYS A 166 -2.41 5.75 -6.12
N THR A 167 -1.61 6.42 -5.28
CA THR A 167 -0.16 6.49 -5.49
C THR A 167 0.47 5.11 -5.36
N LYS A 168 1.72 4.94 -5.80
CA LYS A 168 2.45 3.69 -5.58
C LYS A 168 2.50 3.28 -4.11
N LEU A 169 2.72 4.22 -3.19
CA LEU A 169 2.69 3.92 -1.76
C LEU A 169 1.27 3.61 -1.27
N GLY A 170 0.25 4.32 -1.78
CA GLY A 170 -1.16 4.04 -1.50
C GLY A 170 -1.60 2.65 -1.94
N GLN A 171 -1.17 2.20 -3.13
CA GLN A 171 -1.42 0.84 -3.63
C GLN A 171 -0.75 -0.22 -2.76
N LEU A 172 0.55 -0.05 -2.45
CA LEU A 172 1.26 -0.97 -1.58
C LEU A 172 0.58 -1.06 -0.20
N LEU A 173 0.19 0.08 0.38
CA LEU A 173 -0.48 0.12 1.66
C LEU A 173 -1.83 -0.62 1.64
N LEU A 174 -2.67 -0.35 0.64
CA LEU A 174 -3.96 -1.01 0.45
C LEU A 174 -3.79 -2.53 0.43
N TYR A 175 -2.96 -3.04 -0.49
CA TYR A 175 -2.85 -4.47 -0.71
C TYR A 175 -2.03 -5.18 0.36
N ALA A 176 -1.05 -4.52 0.98
CA ALA A 176 -0.38 -5.05 2.17
C ALA A 176 -1.35 -5.22 3.35
N LYS A 177 -2.34 -4.33 3.47
CA LYS A 177 -3.38 -4.39 4.51
C LYS A 177 -4.45 -5.44 4.22
N GLN A 178 -4.94 -5.53 2.98
CA GLN A 178 -6.02 -6.46 2.60
C GLN A 178 -5.54 -7.90 2.42
N SER A 179 -4.44 -8.11 1.69
CA SER A 179 -3.99 -9.46 1.33
C SER A 179 -3.27 -10.19 2.47
N GLN A 180 -2.83 -9.46 3.50
CA GLN A 180 -2.00 -9.99 4.59
C GLN A 180 -0.67 -10.63 4.09
N ASP A 181 -0.25 -10.31 2.86
CA ASP A 181 0.97 -10.82 2.23
C ASP A 181 2.21 -10.17 2.85
N LYS A 182 3.01 -10.98 3.56
CA LYS A 182 4.25 -10.54 4.23
C LYS A 182 5.30 -9.97 3.28
N SER A 183 5.29 -10.37 2.00
CA SER A 183 6.19 -9.85 0.98
C SER A 183 5.83 -8.41 0.64
N LEU A 184 4.55 -8.12 0.40
CA LEU A 184 4.06 -6.75 0.15
C LEU A 184 4.29 -5.85 1.37
N ILE A 185 4.07 -6.37 2.58
CA ILE A 185 4.40 -5.63 3.81
C ILE A 185 5.90 -5.34 3.89
N GLY A 186 6.75 -6.29 3.50
CA GLY A 186 8.21 -6.11 3.45
C GLY A 186 8.64 -5.02 2.46
N GLU A 187 8.06 -5.01 1.26
CA GLU A 187 8.30 -3.98 0.24
C GLU A 187 7.86 -2.59 0.73
N LEU A 188 6.67 -2.51 1.34
CA LEU A 188 6.18 -1.28 1.97
C LEU A 188 7.16 -0.77 3.04
N VAL A 189 7.57 -1.64 3.98
CA VAL A 189 8.52 -1.27 5.05
C VAL A 189 9.85 -0.80 4.46
N GLY A 190 10.37 -1.50 3.45
CA GLY A 190 11.60 -1.13 2.76
C GLY A 190 11.56 0.28 2.19
N GLY A 191 10.44 0.66 1.56
CA GLY A 191 10.23 1.99 1.01
C GLY A 191 10.15 3.11 2.06
N ILE A 192 9.65 2.82 3.27
CA ILE A 192 9.43 3.84 4.30
C ILE A 192 10.49 3.88 5.41
N LYS A 193 11.37 2.88 5.50
CA LYS A 193 12.35 2.76 6.60
C LYS A 193 13.27 3.98 6.72
N LYS A 194 13.80 4.45 5.59
CA LYS A 194 14.70 5.62 5.54
C LYS A 194 14.01 6.91 6.01
N PRO A 195 12.86 7.34 5.45
CA PRO A 195 12.21 8.57 5.90
C PRO A 195 11.72 8.50 7.36
N VAL A 196 11.28 7.33 7.85
CA VAL A 196 10.92 7.14 9.26
C VAL A 196 12.14 7.40 10.17
N LYS A 197 13.29 6.80 9.85
CA LYS A 197 14.53 7.01 10.62
C LYS A 197 14.99 8.47 10.59
N GLN A 198 14.93 9.12 9.43
CA GLN A 198 15.28 10.54 9.30
C GLN A 198 14.37 11.44 10.15
N LEU A 199 13.07 11.14 10.20
CA LEU A 199 12.13 11.86 11.06
C LEU A 199 12.46 11.69 12.55
N ILE A 200 12.80 10.46 12.97
CA ILE A 200 13.19 10.13 14.35
C ILE A 200 14.41 10.97 14.77
N ILE A 201 15.45 11.00 13.94
CA ILE A 201 16.67 11.77 14.19
C ILE A 201 16.35 13.27 14.24
N LYS A 202 15.65 13.78 13.22
CA LYS A 202 15.30 15.20 13.08
C LYS A 202 14.55 15.75 14.28
N HIS A 203 13.69 14.94 14.90
CA HIS A 203 12.87 15.36 16.03
C HIS A 203 13.34 14.81 17.38
N LYS A 204 14.50 14.14 17.42
CA LYS A 204 15.04 13.54 18.65
C LYS A 204 13.98 12.70 19.36
N ILE A 205 13.30 11.83 18.60
CA ILE A 205 12.24 10.97 19.13
C ILE A 205 12.87 9.95 20.07
N ALA A 206 12.35 9.85 21.29
CA ALA A 206 12.79 8.89 22.30
C ALA A 206 11.84 7.68 22.42
N SER A 207 10.58 7.84 21.99
CA SER A 207 9.59 6.77 22.10
C SER A 207 8.64 6.74 20.91
N VAL A 208 8.12 5.55 20.60
CA VAL A 208 7.24 5.32 19.46
C VAL A 208 5.99 4.56 19.88
N GLY A 209 4.82 5.04 19.46
CA GLY A 209 3.53 4.37 19.61
C GLY A 209 2.99 3.98 18.25
N PHE A 210 2.64 2.71 18.07
CA PHE A 210 1.96 2.23 16.86
C PHE A 210 0.46 2.20 17.11
N ILE A 211 -0.33 2.86 16.25
CA ILE A 211 -1.77 2.90 16.41
C ILE A 211 -2.34 1.48 16.24
N PRO A 212 -3.13 0.99 17.21
CA PRO A 212 -3.64 -0.37 17.18
C PRO A 212 -4.69 -0.56 16.08
N PRO A 213 -4.71 -1.72 15.40
CA PRO A 213 -5.68 -2.01 14.34
C PRO A 213 -7.10 -2.21 14.91
N THR A 214 -8.11 -1.79 14.15
CA THR A 214 -9.53 -1.97 14.52
C THR A 214 -10.09 -3.35 14.18
N VAL A 215 -9.64 -3.95 13.07
CA VAL A 215 -10.22 -5.18 12.53
C VAL A 215 -9.29 -6.37 12.81
N LYS A 216 -9.85 -7.48 13.30
CA LYS A 216 -9.10 -8.73 13.53
C LYS A 216 -8.64 -9.30 12.17
N ARG A 217 -7.33 -9.51 12.04
CA ARG A 217 -6.65 -10.13 10.91
C ARG A 217 -5.58 -11.08 11.46
N GLN A 218 -5.24 -12.13 10.72
CA GLN A 218 -4.17 -13.06 11.09
C GLN A 218 -2.81 -12.35 11.10
N VAL A 219 -2.55 -11.52 10.09
CA VAL A 219 -1.37 -10.66 10.01
C VAL A 219 -1.81 -9.21 10.14
N GLN A 220 -1.33 -8.53 11.19
CA GLN A 220 -1.63 -7.13 11.45
C GLN A 220 -0.50 -6.24 10.91
N LEU A 221 -0.82 -5.37 9.95
CA LEU A 221 0.13 -4.47 9.32
C LEU A 221 1.00 -3.70 10.33
N MET A 222 0.38 -3.11 11.36
CA MET A 222 1.10 -2.32 12.37
C MET A 222 2.07 -3.14 13.21
N LYS A 223 1.72 -4.40 13.52
CA LYS A 223 2.63 -5.32 14.23
C LYS A 223 3.82 -5.69 13.36
N GLU A 224 3.59 -5.94 12.07
CA GLU A 224 4.68 -6.23 11.14
C GLU A 224 5.56 -5.01 10.86
N LEU A 225 4.99 -3.81 10.78
CA LEU A 225 5.72 -2.55 10.70
C LEU A 225 6.64 -2.36 11.91
N GLN A 226 6.09 -2.52 13.12
CA GLN A 226 6.88 -2.46 14.36
C GLN A 226 8.06 -3.44 14.33
N LYS A 227 7.81 -4.71 13.98
CA LYS A 227 8.84 -5.75 13.91
C LYS A 227 9.90 -5.48 12.85
N LYS A 228 9.52 -5.03 11.65
CA LYS A 228 10.43 -4.88 10.49
C LYS A 228 11.16 -3.55 10.45
N LEU A 229 10.57 -2.49 11.01
CA LEU A 229 11.26 -1.19 11.16
C LEU A 229 12.44 -1.30 12.13
N GLN A 230 12.32 -2.15 13.16
CA GLN A 230 13.35 -2.41 14.17
C GLN A 230 13.89 -1.09 14.74
N LEU A 231 12.98 -0.29 15.29
CA LEU A 231 13.33 0.98 15.91
C LEU A 231 13.84 0.69 17.32
N ASN A 232 15.08 1.09 17.61
CA ASN A 232 15.68 1.00 18.95
C ASN A 232 15.16 2.14 19.83
N LEU A 233 13.84 2.20 20.03
CA LEU A 233 13.14 3.23 20.80
C LEU A 233 12.22 2.56 21.81
N ARG A 234 11.96 3.25 22.93
CA ARG A 234 10.96 2.78 23.89
C ARG A 234 9.57 2.76 23.23
N LEU A 235 8.85 1.66 23.40
CA LEU A 235 7.49 1.53 22.89
C LEU A 235 6.51 2.17 23.89
N MET A 236 5.59 2.98 23.37
CA MET A 236 4.44 3.46 24.12
C MET A 236 3.27 2.50 23.93
N ALA A 237 2.76 1.94 25.02
CA ALA A 237 1.66 0.98 24.97
C ALA A 237 0.31 1.64 24.64
N LEU A 238 -0.20 1.35 23.44
CA LEU A 238 -1.51 1.80 22.96
C LEU A 238 -2.40 0.58 22.74
N THR A 239 -3.58 0.59 23.35
CA THR A 239 -4.53 -0.53 23.29
C THR A 239 -5.86 -0.05 22.73
N LYS A 240 -6.49 -0.90 21.91
CA LYS A 240 -7.86 -0.66 21.45
C LYS A 240 -8.83 -1.49 22.28
N ILE A 241 -9.77 -0.84 22.96
CA ILE A 241 -10.83 -1.48 23.72
C ILE A 241 -11.92 -1.96 22.76
N LYS A 242 -12.49 -3.13 23.06
CA LYS A 242 -13.62 -3.69 22.32
C LYS A 242 -14.93 -3.22 22.95
N THR A 243 -15.76 -2.58 22.16
CA THR A 243 -17.19 -2.40 22.43
C THR A 243 -17.95 -3.67 22.05
N THR A 244 -19.20 -3.81 22.50
CA THR A 244 -20.09 -4.94 22.17
C THR A 244 -20.22 -5.16 20.67
N VAL A 245 -20.29 -4.08 19.88
CA VAL A 245 -20.26 -4.10 18.41
C VAL A 245 -18.99 -3.42 17.91
N ILE A 246 -18.22 -4.10 17.05
CA ILE A 246 -17.01 -3.54 16.43
C ILE A 246 -17.42 -2.68 15.24
N VAL A 247 -17.33 -1.37 15.38
CA VAL A 247 -17.56 -0.42 14.28
C VAL A 247 -16.21 0.05 13.73
N PRO A 248 -15.87 -0.25 12.46
CA PRO A 248 -14.66 0.28 11.85
C PRO A 248 -14.77 1.79 11.66
N GLN A 249 -13.89 2.57 12.27
CA GLN A 249 -13.92 4.03 12.19
C GLN A 249 -13.94 4.59 10.75
N LYS A 250 -13.35 3.85 9.79
CA LYS A 250 -13.28 4.27 8.38
C LYS A 250 -14.62 4.15 7.65
N THR A 251 -15.61 3.42 8.19
CA THR A 251 -16.97 3.35 7.61
C THR A 251 -17.87 4.50 8.07
N LEU A 252 -17.49 5.22 9.12
CA LEU A 252 -18.23 6.40 9.60
C LEU A 252 -18.00 7.58 8.66
N THR A 253 -19.05 8.25 8.22
CA THR A 253 -18.95 9.38 7.28
C THR A 253 -18.76 10.72 7.99
N LYS A 254 -19.42 10.93 9.13
CA LYS A 254 -19.35 12.17 9.91
C LYS A 254 -18.09 12.27 10.76
N LEU A 255 -17.53 13.48 10.87
CA LEU A 255 -16.36 13.74 11.71
C LEU A 255 -16.63 13.49 13.20
N ALA A 256 -17.78 13.97 13.70
CA ALA A 256 -18.17 13.82 15.10
C ALA A 256 -18.17 12.34 15.52
N ASP A 257 -18.84 11.48 14.75
CA ASP A 257 -18.89 10.03 14.99
C ASP A 257 -17.48 9.40 15.00
N ARG A 258 -16.57 9.88 14.14
CA ARG A 258 -15.18 9.40 14.11
C ARG A 258 -14.38 9.83 15.34
N ILE A 259 -14.64 11.03 15.87
CA ILE A 259 -14.03 11.54 17.11
C ILE A 259 -14.55 10.70 18.28
N GLU A 260 -15.87 10.54 18.38
CA GLU A 260 -16.50 9.73 19.42
C GLU A 260 -15.98 8.29 19.40
N ASN A 261 -15.94 7.66 18.23
CA ASN A 261 -15.38 6.32 18.08
C ASN A 261 -13.92 6.24 18.52
N ALA A 262 -13.07 7.20 18.14
CA ALA A 262 -11.67 7.22 18.58
C ALA A 262 -11.56 7.36 20.10
N LYS A 263 -12.35 8.26 20.69
CA LYS A 263 -12.39 8.53 22.13
C LYS A 263 -12.81 7.29 22.93
N GLN A 264 -13.80 6.54 22.44
CA GLN A 264 -14.33 5.36 23.13
C GLN A 264 -13.49 4.09 22.92
N THR A 265 -12.77 4.00 21.80
CA THR A 265 -12.10 2.73 21.43
C THR A 265 -10.60 2.74 21.66
N ILE A 266 -9.91 3.88 21.68
CA ILE A 266 -8.46 3.92 21.88
C ILE A 266 -8.16 4.29 23.31
N VAL A 267 -7.32 3.50 23.97
CA VAL A 267 -6.84 3.79 25.33
C VAL A 267 -5.33 3.71 25.39
N VAL A 268 -4.75 4.78 25.94
CA VAL A 268 -3.33 4.84 26.28
C VAL A 268 -3.13 4.06 27.57
N ALA A 269 -2.63 2.81 27.47
CA ALA A 269 -2.39 1.94 28.62
C ALA A 269 -1.04 2.23 29.33
N GLU A 270 -0.24 3.12 28.76
CA GLU A 270 1.05 3.54 29.28
C GLU A 270 0.94 4.30 30.61
N THR A 271 1.88 4.03 31.52
CA THR A 271 1.99 4.67 32.83
C THR A 271 3.29 5.45 33.01
N GLY A 272 4.32 5.16 32.22
CA GLY A 272 5.61 5.83 32.36
C GLY A 272 5.67 7.17 31.61
N ARG A 273 6.61 8.02 32.03
CA ARG A 273 6.90 9.28 31.35
C ARG A 273 7.80 9.06 30.13
N HIS A 274 7.59 9.89 29.11
CA HIS A 274 8.31 9.88 27.83
C HIS A 274 8.72 11.30 27.42
N ASP A 275 9.81 11.40 26.65
CA ASP A 275 10.23 12.64 25.98
C ASP A 275 9.47 12.80 24.66
N ASN A 276 10.15 13.15 23.56
CA ASN A 276 9.48 13.29 22.27
C ASN A 276 8.95 11.93 21.78
N VAL A 277 7.66 11.89 21.46
CA VAL A 277 6.94 10.67 21.03
C VAL A 277 6.56 10.78 19.56
N LEU A 278 6.77 9.68 18.83
CA LEU A 278 6.26 9.49 17.48
C LEU A 278 5.07 8.52 17.50
N LEU A 279 3.91 8.96 17.03
CA LEU A 279 2.74 8.12 16.80
C LEU A 279 2.67 7.73 15.32
N ILE A 280 2.61 6.43 15.01
CA ILE A 280 2.60 5.91 13.64
C ILE A 280 1.25 5.27 13.33
N ASP A 281 0.61 5.70 12.24
CA ASP A 281 -0.66 5.16 11.73
C ASP A 281 -0.56 4.72 10.25
N ASP A 282 -1.51 3.90 9.79
CA ASP A 282 -1.56 3.45 8.39
C ASP A 282 -1.86 4.61 7.44
N ALA A 283 -2.95 5.31 7.67
CA ALA A 283 -3.41 6.37 6.82
C ALA A 283 -4.26 7.38 7.57
N VAL A 284 -4.05 8.67 7.28
CA VAL A 284 -4.80 9.75 7.90
C VAL A 284 -5.81 10.35 6.93
N GLY A 285 -7.10 10.06 7.23
CA GLY A 285 -8.26 10.78 6.69
C GLY A 285 -8.49 12.08 7.47
N SER A 286 -9.37 12.05 8.47
CA SER A 286 -9.63 13.21 9.34
C SER A 286 -8.51 13.49 10.34
N GLY A 287 -7.78 12.47 10.79
CA GLY A 287 -6.76 12.60 11.86
C GLY A 287 -7.32 12.44 13.27
N ALA A 288 -8.60 12.10 13.43
CA ALA A 288 -9.27 11.95 14.73
C ALA A 288 -8.52 10.97 15.65
N THR A 289 -8.13 9.81 15.12
CA THR A 289 -7.37 8.77 15.84
C THR A 289 -6.10 9.31 16.48
N LEU A 290 -5.25 9.98 15.71
CA LEU A 290 -3.99 10.52 16.21
C LEU A 290 -4.23 11.69 17.17
N ASN A 291 -5.21 12.56 16.88
CA ASN A 291 -5.50 13.71 17.73
C ASN A 291 -6.07 13.29 19.09
N GLU A 292 -7.01 12.34 19.13
CA GLU A 292 -7.56 11.80 20.38
C GLU A 292 -6.52 11.02 21.19
N THR A 293 -5.67 10.24 20.52
CA THR A 293 -4.56 9.55 21.19
C THR A 293 -3.62 10.58 21.83
N ALA A 294 -3.26 11.65 21.10
CA ALA A 294 -2.43 12.72 21.65
C ALA A 294 -3.13 13.47 22.80
N ALA A 295 -4.44 13.68 22.73
CA ALA A 295 -5.24 14.29 23.78
C ALA A 295 -5.14 13.48 25.09
N GLN A 296 -5.32 12.17 25.02
CA GLN A 296 -5.19 11.27 26.18
C GLN A 296 -3.77 11.28 26.76
N ILE A 297 -2.74 11.24 25.91
CA ILE A 297 -1.34 11.30 26.35
C ILE A 297 -1.06 12.61 27.11
N ARG A 298 -1.55 13.75 26.59
CA ARG A 298 -1.40 15.06 27.23
C ARG A 298 -2.18 15.14 28.54
N ALA A 299 -3.42 14.66 28.57
CA ALA A 299 -4.26 14.65 29.78
C ALA A 299 -3.63 13.84 30.92
N LYS A 300 -3.02 12.69 30.60
CA LYS A 300 -2.29 11.84 31.55
C LYS A 300 -0.89 12.36 31.91
N LYS A 301 -0.45 13.50 31.33
CA LYS A 301 0.88 14.10 31.54
C LYS A 301 2.03 13.11 31.31
N LEU A 302 1.86 12.19 30.35
CA LEU A 302 2.85 11.14 30.05
C LEU A 302 4.02 11.69 29.22
N VAL A 303 3.82 12.80 28.51
CA VAL A 303 4.83 13.39 27.61
C VAL A 303 5.17 14.81 28.02
N LYS A 304 6.45 15.05 28.30
CA LYS A 304 7.00 16.40 28.54
C LYS A 304 7.39 17.10 27.23
N GLY A 305 7.80 16.33 26.23
CA GLY A 305 8.25 16.82 24.93
C GLY A 305 7.12 17.04 23.92
N LYS A 306 7.47 16.80 22.64
CA LYS A 306 6.57 16.90 21.49
C LYS A 306 5.91 15.56 21.19
N ILE A 307 4.64 15.59 20.80
CA ILE A 307 3.90 14.46 20.24
C ILE A 307 3.79 14.70 18.73
N ILE A 308 4.45 13.84 17.95
CA ILE A 308 4.54 13.95 16.50
C ILE A 308 3.78 12.78 15.88
N GLY A 309 2.84 13.07 14.99
CA GLY A 309 2.15 12.06 14.20
C GLY A 309 2.85 11.79 12.88
N LEU A 310 2.89 10.53 12.47
CA LEU A 310 3.30 10.08 11.15
C LEU A 310 2.26 9.10 10.60
N ALA A 311 1.82 9.33 9.37
CA ALA A 311 1.05 8.36 8.61
C ALA A 311 1.81 7.94 7.36
N ILE A 312 1.66 6.67 6.95
CA ILE A 312 2.25 6.20 5.69
C ILE A 312 1.63 6.99 4.53
N THR A 313 0.30 7.12 4.53
CA THR A 313 -0.40 7.96 3.56
C THR A 313 -1.35 8.96 4.22
N GLY A 314 -1.62 10.09 3.56
CA GLY A 314 -2.65 11.04 3.98
C GLY A 314 -3.50 11.50 2.80
N SER A 315 -4.72 11.98 3.04
CA SER A 315 -5.55 12.55 1.97
C SER A 315 -5.23 14.02 1.71
N PHE A 316 -5.23 14.40 0.42
CA PHE A 316 -4.98 15.77 -0.05
C PHE A 316 -6.21 16.68 0.11
N LYS A 317 -7.40 16.20 -0.32
CA LYS A 317 -8.67 16.90 -0.19
C LYS A 317 -9.45 16.44 1.05
N GLY A 318 -10.34 17.32 1.54
CA GLY A 318 -11.27 17.05 2.65
C GLY A 318 -11.97 15.70 2.45
N PHE A 319 -12.07 14.93 3.54
CA PHE A 319 -12.67 13.60 3.61
C PHE A 319 -12.72 12.80 2.29
N GLU A 320 -11.58 12.53 1.66
CA GLU A 320 -11.46 11.23 1.01
C GLU A 320 -11.51 10.22 2.16
N VAL A 321 -12.71 9.69 2.37
CA VAL A 321 -12.88 8.50 3.19
C VAL A 321 -11.99 7.46 2.55
N ILE A 322 -10.88 7.14 3.21
CA ILE A 322 -10.12 5.92 2.92
C ILE A 322 -11.02 4.77 3.38
N SER A 323 -12.09 4.51 2.63
CA SER A 323 -13.12 3.50 2.87
C SER A 323 -12.58 2.17 2.40
N GLU A 324 -11.60 1.66 3.14
CA GLU A 324 -11.02 0.34 2.89
C GLU A 324 -11.10 -0.44 4.19
N VAL A 325 -12.13 -1.29 4.23
CA VAL A 325 -12.30 -2.38 5.20
C VAL A 325 -11.37 -3.53 4.83
#